data_AF-A0A3C0AGS4-F1
#
_entry.id   AF-A0A3C0AGS4-F1
#
_cell.length_a   1.000
_cell.length_b   1.000
_cell.length_c   1.000
_cell.angle_alpha   90.00
_cell.angle_beta   90.00
_cell.angle_gamma   90.00
#
_symmetry.space_group_name_H-M   'P 1'
#
loop_
_entity.id
_entity.type
_entity.pdbx_description
1 polymer ?
#
loop_
_entity_poly.entity_id
_entity_poly.type
_entity_poly.pdbx_seq_one_letter_code
_entity_poly.pdbx_strand_id
1 'polypeptide(L)'
;DQGRVQIPGFYDGVLELTQEERDQFAALPFEEATFMQNLGVNAVAGEAGFTTLERRWARPTCDVNGMISGYTGEGPKTIVPAQARVKISCRLVPDQDPKALTKALEQFLRDQLPPGLTMEFIDFHGCRGLVFDFNSPYMS
;
A
#
# COMPACT_ATOMS: atom_id res chain seq x y z
N ASP A 1 3.85 12.97 1.90
CA ASP A 1 3.04 14.18 1.65
C ASP A 1 2.22 14.21 0.36
N GLN A 2 2.51 13.41 -0.68
CA GLN A 2 1.71 13.38 -1.93
C GLN A 2 1.17 11.97 -2.25
N GLY A 3 0.56 11.31 -1.26
CA GLY A 3 0.07 9.92 -1.40
C GLY A 3 1.17 8.86 -1.49
N ARG A 4 2.44 9.23 -1.27
CA ARG A 4 3.57 8.29 -1.18
C ARG A 4 3.68 7.68 0.21
N VAL A 5 4.06 6.41 0.27
CA VAL A 5 4.41 5.73 1.52
C VAL A 5 5.71 6.32 2.09
N GLN A 6 5.73 6.58 3.40
CA GLN A 6 6.83 7.30 4.06
C GLN A 6 7.83 6.39 4.80
N ILE A 7 7.71 5.07 4.63
CA ILE A 7 8.65 4.11 5.19
C ILE A 7 9.99 4.23 4.42
N PRO A 8 11.13 4.42 5.10
CA PRO A 8 12.42 4.49 4.44
C PRO A 8 12.71 3.24 3.60
N GLY A 9 13.21 3.41 2.38
CA GLY A 9 13.50 2.31 1.45
C GLY A 9 12.26 1.64 0.83
N PHE A 10 11.04 2.14 1.09
CA PHE A 10 9.82 1.51 0.56
C PHE A 10 9.76 1.50 -0.97
N TYR A 11 10.32 2.53 -1.62
CA TYR A 11 10.34 2.65 -3.08
C TYR A 11 11.62 2.08 -3.72
N ASP A 12 12.49 1.43 -2.95
CA ASP A 12 13.68 0.79 -3.50
C ASP A 12 13.27 -0.37 -4.42
N GLY A 13 13.79 -0.37 -5.64
CA GLY A 13 13.40 -1.34 -6.67
C GLY A 13 12.07 -1.04 -7.35
N VAL A 14 11.41 0.08 -7.07
CA VAL A 14 10.23 0.50 -7.84
C VAL A 14 10.71 1.15 -9.14
N LEU A 15 10.42 0.52 -10.27
CA LEU A 15 10.74 1.06 -11.58
C LEU A 15 9.78 2.21 -11.95
N GLU A 16 10.32 3.19 -12.68
CA GLU A 16 9.50 4.23 -13.30
C GLU A 16 8.80 3.67 -14.55
N LEU A 17 7.55 4.08 -14.75
CA LEU A 17 6.78 3.69 -15.93
C LEU A 17 7.34 4.39 -17.18
N THR A 18 7.63 3.60 -18.20
CA THR A 18 7.98 4.09 -19.53
C THR A 18 6.78 4.77 -20.20
N GLN A 19 7.02 5.64 -21.17
CA GLN A 19 5.93 6.29 -21.91
C GLN A 19 5.05 5.26 -22.62
N GLU A 20 5.65 4.19 -23.15
CA GLU A 20 4.92 3.10 -23.81
C GLU A 20 3.95 2.40 -22.84
N GLU A 21 4.39 2.05 -21.62
CA GLU A 21 3.51 1.47 -20.60
C GLU A 21 2.39 2.43 -20.20
N ARG A 22 2.68 3.73 -20.07
CA ARG A 22 1.66 4.74 -19.75
C ARG A 22 0.62 4.87 -20.85
N ASP A 23 1.05 4.86 -22.11
CA ASP A 23 0.16 4.88 -23.27
C ASP A 23 -0.71 3.62 -23.33
N GLN A 24 -0.15 2.45 -23.00
CA GLN A 24 -0.89 1.20 -22.89
C GLN A 24 -1.93 1.24 -21.76
N PHE A 25 -1.60 1.79 -20.58
CA PHE A 25 -2.59 1.98 -19.51
C PHE A 25 -3.70 2.95 -19.91
N ALA A 26 -3.37 4.04 -20.61
CA ALA A 26 -4.34 5.01 -21.08
C ALA A 26 -5.28 4.47 -22.18
N ALA A 27 -4.83 3.48 -22.95
CA ALA A 27 -5.63 2.84 -24.00
C ALA A 27 -6.69 1.85 -23.45
N LEU A 28 -6.64 1.50 -22.16
CA LEU A 28 -7.58 0.55 -21.58
C LEU A 28 -8.99 1.17 -21.43
N PRO A 29 -10.06 0.38 -21.61
CA PRO A 29 -11.43 0.86 -21.48
C PRO A 29 -11.77 1.08 -20.00
N PHE A 30 -11.33 2.21 -19.44
CA PHE A 30 -11.52 2.60 -18.05
C PHE A 30 -12.02 4.04 -17.96
N GLU A 31 -13.08 4.25 -17.18
CA GLU A 31 -13.66 5.56 -16.93
C GLU A 31 -13.72 5.79 -15.41
N GLU A 32 -13.01 6.81 -14.94
CA GLU A 32 -12.77 7.04 -13.51
C GLU A 32 -14.04 7.48 -12.77
N ALA A 33 -14.95 8.22 -13.41
CA ALA A 33 -16.20 8.65 -12.78
C ALA A 33 -17.13 7.45 -12.50
N THR A 34 -17.25 6.51 -13.43
CA THR A 34 -17.99 5.26 -13.26
C THR A 34 -17.37 4.39 -12.18
N PHE A 35 -16.03 4.32 -12.14
CA PHE A 35 -15.31 3.64 -11.07
C PHE A 35 -15.61 4.25 -9.69
N MET A 36 -15.57 5.57 -9.57
CA MET A 36 -15.92 6.28 -8.33
C MET A 36 -17.38 6.08 -7.93
N GLN A 37 -18.31 6.15 -8.89
CA GLN A 37 -19.73 5.91 -8.68
C GLN A 37 -19.99 4.51 -8.11
N ASN A 38 -19.34 3.49 -8.68
CA ASN A 38 -19.47 2.10 -8.22
C ASN A 38 -18.94 1.88 -6.80
N LEU A 39 -17.91 2.65 -6.39
CA LEU A 39 -17.35 2.59 -5.04
C LEU A 39 -18.09 3.49 -4.04
N GLY A 40 -18.98 4.37 -4.51
CA GLY A 40 -19.66 5.35 -3.65
C GLY A 40 -18.71 6.42 -3.08
N VAL A 41 -17.65 6.75 -3.82
CA VAL A 41 -16.65 7.77 -3.41
C VAL A 41 -16.71 8.98 -4.34
N ASN A 42 -16.32 10.15 -3.84
CA ASN A 42 -16.31 11.39 -4.60
C ASN A 42 -14.93 11.76 -5.17
N ALA A 43 -13.89 11.02 -4.79
CA ALA A 43 -12.53 11.23 -5.25
C ALA A 43 -11.70 9.95 -5.11
N VAL A 44 -10.76 9.76 -6.04
CA VAL A 44 -9.69 8.76 -5.91
C VAL A 44 -8.50 9.35 -5.14
N ALA A 45 -7.73 8.48 -4.49
CA ALA A 45 -6.53 8.86 -3.74
C ALA A 45 -5.35 7.95 -4.09
N GLY A 46 -4.14 8.45 -3.91
CA GLY A 46 -2.90 7.69 -4.11
C GLY A 46 -1.73 8.58 -4.52
N GLU A 47 -0.65 7.94 -4.99
CA GLU A 47 0.58 8.62 -5.38
C GLU A 47 0.34 9.66 -6.49
N ALA A 48 0.73 10.91 -6.25
CA ALA A 48 0.62 11.98 -7.23
C ALA A 48 1.45 11.68 -8.50
N GLY A 49 0.98 12.15 -9.67
CA GLY A 49 1.64 11.88 -10.95
C GLY A 49 1.29 10.53 -11.59
N PHE A 50 0.40 9.76 -10.96
CA PHE A 50 -0.10 8.50 -11.51
C PHE A 50 -1.62 8.47 -11.60
N THR A 51 -2.15 7.87 -12.66
CA THR A 51 -3.59 7.61 -12.84
C THR A 51 -4.07 6.49 -11.93
N THR A 52 -5.39 6.30 -11.81
CA THR A 52 -5.94 5.20 -11.00
C THR A 52 -5.48 3.82 -11.48
N LEU A 53 -5.35 3.59 -12.79
CA LEU A 53 -4.86 2.31 -13.31
C LEU A 53 -3.38 2.08 -13.02
N GLU A 54 -2.54 3.12 -13.23
CA GLU A 54 -1.12 3.04 -12.93
C GLU A 54 -0.88 2.76 -11.43
N ARG A 55 -1.63 3.43 -10.55
CA ARG A 55 -1.56 3.17 -9.10
C ARG A 55 -1.96 1.75 -8.74
N ARG A 56 -2.99 1.22 -9.39
CA ARG A 56 -3.55 -0.11 -9.08
C ARG A 56 -2.62 -1.26 -9.49
N TRP A 57 -1.82 -1.08 -10.54
CA TRP A 57 -1.04 -2.17 -11.12
C TRP A 57 0.47 -1.99 -11.06
N ALA A 58 0.96 -0.76 -11.07
CA ALA A 58 2.38 -0.47 -11.21
C ALA A 58 3.00 0.27 -10.02
N ARG A 59 2.20 0.71 -9.04
CA ARG A 59 2.70 1.40 -7.84
C ARG A 59 2.46 0.57 -6.58
N PRO A 60 3.40 0.56 -5.62
CA PRO A 60 3.20 -0.14 -4.36
C PRO A 60 2.30 0.63 -3.40
N THR A 61 1.63 -0.08 -2.50
CA THR A 61 0.76 0.50 -1.45
C THR A 61 1.10 -0.06 -0.07
N CYS A 62 0.79 0.70 0.98
CA CYS A 62 0.87 0.28 2.37
C CYS A 62 -0.46 0.62 3.05
N ASP A 63 -1.25 -0.40 3.35
CA ASP A 63 -2.65 -0.27 3.74
C ASP A 63 -2.86 -0.72 5.19
N VAL A 64 -3.60 0.08 5.96
CA VAL A 64 -4.11 -0.32 7.28
C VAL A 64 -5.44 -1.04 7.08
N ASN A 65 -5.42 -2.36 7.20
CA ASN A 65 -6.60 -3.22 6.98
C ASN A 65 -7.54 -3.25 8.18
N GLY A 66 -7.01 -2.93 9.38
CA GLY A 66 -7.79 -2.88 10.59
C GLY A 66 -6.97 -2.39 11.77
N MET A 67 -7.64 -1.68 12.68
CA MET A 67 -7.07 -1.22 13.94
C MET A 67 -8.12 -1.40 15.03
N ILE A 68 -7.72 -1.95 16.17
CA ILE A 68 -8.60 -2.19 17.32
C ILE A 68 -7.89 -1.68 18.58
N SER A 69 -8.58 -0.84 19.35
CA SER A 69 -8.14 -0.32 20.64
C SER A 69 -9.33 0.12 21.47
N GLY A 70 -9.27 -0.06 22.79
CA GLY A 70 -10.25 0.53 23.71
C GLY A 70 -11.70 0.06 23.49
N TYR A 71 -12.63 1.02 23.54
CA TYR A 71 -14.06 0.80 23.37
C TYR A 71 -14.45 1.04 21.91
N THR A 72 -15.05 0.04 21.26
CA THR A 72 -15.44 0.07 19.83
C THR A 72 -16.96 0.00 19.63
N GLY A 73 -17.74 0.28 20.68
CA GLY A 73 -19.20 0.30 20.63
C GLY A 73 -19.77 1.71 20.42
N GLU A 74 -21.10 1.82 20.39
CA GLU A 74 -21.79 3.10 20.28
C GLU A 74 -21.70 3.94 21.56
N GLY A 75 -21.59 5.26 21.41
CA GLY A 75 -21.56 6.19 22.54
C GLY A 75 -20.18 6.35 23.20
N PRO A 76 -20.04 7.29 24.15
CA PRO A 76 -18.76 7.62 24.75
C PRO A 76 -18.39 6.65 25.88
N LYS A 77 -17.09 6.42 26.05
CA LYS A 77 -16.53 5.76 27.22
C LYS A 77 -15.21 6.40 27.62
N THR A 78 -15.14 6.97 28.82
CA THR A 78 -13.95 7.67 29.32
C THR A 78 -12.93 6.68 29.87
N ILE A 79 -12.05 6.17 29.00
CA ILE A 79 -11.00 5.21 29.34
C ILE A 79 -9.68 5.58 28.67
N VAL A 80 -8.57 5.10 29.24
CA VAL A 80 -7.26 5.05 28.58
C VAL A 80 -7.02 3.59 28.18
N PRO A 81 -7.05 3.23 26.88
CA PRO A 81 -6.81 1.86 26.45
C PRO A 81 -5.38 1.42 26.79
N ALA A 82 -5.24 0.22 27.37
CA ALA A 82 -3.93 -0.32 27.70
C ALA A 82 -3.18 -0.90 26.48
N GLN A 83 -3.90 -1.22 25.39
CA GLN A 83 -3.34 -1.88 24.21
C GLN A 83 -4.08 -1.46 22.93
N ALA A 84 -3.35 -1.44 21.82
CA ALA A 84 -3.87 -1.30 20.46
C ALA A 84 -3.26 -2.38 19.56
N ARG A 85 -4.02 -2.84 18.56
CA ARG A 85 -3.57 -3.80 17.55
C ARG A 85 -3.86 -3.24 16.17
N VAL A 86 -2.92 -3.38 15.24
CA VAL A 86 -3.06 -2.94 13.85
C VAL A 86 -2.68 -4.08 12.91
N LYS A 87 -3.38 -4.20 11.78
CA LYS A 87 -3.06 -5.12 10.69
C LYS A 87 -2.69 -4.31 9.45
N ILE A 88 -1.43 -4.39 9.04
CA ILE A 88 -0.90 -3.68 7.87
C ILE A 88 -0.61 -4.71 6.77
N SER A 89 -0.90 -4.34 5.52
CA SER A 89 -0.54 -5.12 4.34
C SER A 89 0.11 -4.19 3.33
N CYS A 90 1.07 -4.71 2.56
CA CYS A 90 1.70 -3.96 1.49
C CYS A 90 1.46 -4.67 0.17
N ARG A 91 1.15 -3.91 -0.88
CA ARG A 91 1.15 -4.41 -2.26
C ARG A 91 2.49 -4.05 -2.88
N LEU A 92 3.18 -5.07 -3.42
CA LEU A 92 4.52 -4.93 -3.96
C LEU A 92 4.53 -5.07 -5.48
N VAL A 93 5.47 -4.37 -6.10
CA VAL A 93 5.79 -4.44 -7.52
C VAL A 93 7.04 -5.32 -7.74
N PRO A 94 7.34 -5.78 -8.96
CA PRO A 94 8.22 -6.93 -9.22
C PRO A 94 9.63 -6.91 -8.60
N ASP A 95 10.27 -5.75 -8.57
CA ASP A 95 11.67 -5.61 -8.16
C ASP A 95 11.86 -5.17 -6.70
N GLN A 96 10.78 -5.16 -5.92
CA GLN A 96 10.86 -4.96 -4.48
C GLN A 96 11.21 -6.24 -3.73
N ASP A 97 12.00 -6.12 -2.65
CA ASP A 97 12.30 -7.20 -1.70
C ASP A 97 11.31 -7.18 -0.52
N PRO A 98 10.40 -8.17 -0.40
CA PRO A 98 9.43 -8.23 0.68
C PRO A 98 10.09 -8.29 2.07
N LYS A 99 11.23 -8.99 2.21
CA LYS A 99 11.90 -9.14 3.51
C LYS A 99 12.56 -7.84 3.95
N ALA A 100 13.21 -7.15 3.02
CA ALA A 100 13.79 -5.84 3.28
C ALA A 100 12.70 -4.84 3.71
N LEU A 101 11.55 -4.86 3.02
CA LEU A 101 10.43 -3.96 3.31
C LEU A 101 9.77 -4.28 4.65
N THR A 102 9.54 -5.55 4.99
CA THR A 102 9.02 -5.93 6.32
C THR A 102 9.93 -5.42 7.44
N LYS A 103 11.26 -5.56 7.28
CA LYS A 103 12.24 -5.05 8.24
C LYS A 103 12.21 -3.52 8.33
N ALA A 104 12.09 -2.84 7.19
CA ALA A 104 12.00 -1.38 7.15
C ALA A 104 10.73 -0.85 7.83
N LEU A 105 9.58 -1.52 7.61
CA LEU A 105 8.33 -1.21 8.29
C LEU A 105 8.43 -1.43 9.80
N GLU A 106 8.98 -2.55 10.25
CA GLU A 106 9.17 -2.83 11.67
C GLU A 106 10.06 -1.75 12.31
N GLN A 107 11.20 -1.44 11.70
CA GLN A 107 12.11 -0.41 12.22
C GLN A 107 11.43 0.96 12.28
N PHE A 108 10.73 1.35 11.20
CA PHE A 108 9.99 2.59 11.14
C PHE A 108 8.99 2.72 12.30
N LEU A 109 8.24 1.66 12.61
CA LEU A 109 7.30 1.67 13.73
C LEU A 109 8.00 1.71 15.09
N ARG A 110 9.14 1.01 15.24
CA ARG A 110 9.95 1.05 16.47
C ARG A 110 10.51 2.43 16.75
N ASP A 111 10.96 3.14 15.72
CA ASP A 111 11.50 4.50 15.85
C ASP A 111 10.44 5.52 16.29
N GLN A 112 9.17 5.25 15.99
CA GLN A 112 8.03 6.07 16.42
C GLN A 112 7.49 5.69 17.80
N LEU A 113 8.03 4.65 18.46
CA LEU A 113 7.50 4.15 19.73
C LEU A 113 7.91 5.09 20.88
N PRO A 114 6.94 5.74 21.57
CA PRO A 114 7.23 6.59 22.70
C PRO A 114 7.88 5.83 23.88
N PRO A 115 8.68 6.50 24.73
CA PRO A 115 9.19 5.91 25.96
C PRO A 115 8.06 5.35 26.83
N GLY A 116 8.26 4.13 27.35
CA GLY A 116 7.30 3.46 28.24
C GLY A 116 6.26 2.60 27.53
N LEU A 117 6.21 2.59 26.20
CA LEU A 117 5.39 1.65 25.43
C LEU A 117 6.23 0.47 24.92
N THR A 118 5.55 -0.66 24.72
CA THR A 118 6.15 -1.88 24.15
C THR A 118 5.41 -2.26 22.88
N MET A 119 6.13 -2.80 21.90
CA MET A 119 5.54 -3.25 20.63
C MET A 119 5.99 -4.67 20.29
N GLU A 120 5.01 -5.51 19.98
CA GLU A 120 5.18 -6.81 19.33
C GLU A 120 4.89 -6.65 17.83
N PHE A 121 5.79 -7.16 16.98
CA PHE A 121 5.63 -7.17 15.54
C PHE A 121 5.57 -8.62 15.05
N ILE A 122 4.49 -8.99 14.36
CA ILE A 122 4.27 -10.35 13.86
C ILE A 122 4.24 -10.28 12.33
N ASP A 123 5.24 -10.90 11.70
CA ASP A 123 5.25 -11.13 10.25
C ASP A 123 4.45 -12.39 9.93
N PHE A 124 3.62 -12.31 8.87
CA PHE A 124 2.78 -13.42 8.42
C PHE A 124 3.28 -14.00 7.10
N HIS A 125 3.36 -13.18 6.05
CA HIS A 125 3.74 -13.63 4.71
C HIS A 125 4.26 -12.47 3.85
N GLY A 126 5.09 -12.78 2.87
CA GLY A 126 5.54 -11.85 1.84
C GLY A 126 5.86 -12.57 0.54
N CYS A 127 5.44 -11.99 -0.58
CA CYS A 127 5.77 -12.46 -1.91
C CYS A 127 6.14 -11.27 -2.81
N ARG A 128 7.04 -11.50 -3.76
CA ARG A 128 7.41 -10.50 -4.76
C ARG A 128 6.26 -10.26 -5.73
N GLY A 129 6.20 -9.05 -6.28
CA GLY A 129 5.39 -8.81 -7.48
C GLY A 129 5.93 -9.64 -8.64
N LEU A 130 5.10 -9.89 -9.64
CA LEU A 130 5.50 -10.58 -10.87
C LEU A 130 5.02 -9.77 -12.06
N VAL A 131 5.89 -9.66 -13.07
CA VAL A 131 5.55 -9.15 -14.39
C VAL A 131 6.08 -10.16 -15.41
N PHE A 132 5.34 -10.32 -16.50
CA PHE A 132 5.70 -11.23 -17.58
C PHE A 132 6.14 -10.41 -18.79
N ASP A 133 7.13 -10.93 -19.54
CA ASP A 133 7.59 -10.30 -20.78
C ASP A 133 6.57 -10.50 -21.90
N PHE A 134 5.86 -9.44 -22.28
CA PHE A 134 4.84 -9.42 -23.33
C PHE A 134 5.32 -9.96 -24.68
N ASN A 135 6.63 -10.01 -24.94
CA ASN A 135 7.20 -10.57 -26.16
C ASN A 135 7.51 -12.08 -26.06
N SER A 136 7.18 -12.71 -24.92
CA SER A 136 7.38 -14.13 -24.72
C SER A 136 6.60 -14.94 -25.76
N PRO A 137 7.22 -15.96 -26.41
CA PRO A 137 6.55 -16.80 -27.40
C PRO A 137 5.40 -17.63 -26.82
N TYR A 138 5.19 -17.60 -25.50
CA TYR A 138 4.16 -18.33 -24.78
C TYR A 138 2.94 -17.47 -24.37
N MET A 139 2.94 -16.17 -24.70
CA MET A 139 1.84 -15.25 -24.36
C MET A 139 0.93 -14.89 -25.55
N SER A 140 0.59 -15.91 -26.36
CA SER A 140 -0.36 -15.83 -27.48
C SER A 140 -1.82 -15.75 -27.05
#